data_AF-A0A7W0Q3M8-F1
#
_entry.id   AF-A0A7W0Q3M8-F1
#
_cell.length_a   1.000
_cell.length_b   1.000
_cell.length_c   1.000
_cell.angle_alpha   90.00
_cell.angle_beta   90.00
_cell.angle_gamma   90.00
#
_symmetry.space_group_name_H-M   'P 1'
#
loop_
_entity.id
_entity.type
_entity.pdbx_description
1 polymer ?
#
loop_
_entity_poly.entity_id
_entity_poly.type
_entity_poly.pdbx_seq_one_letter_code
_entity_poly.pdbx_strand_id
1 'polypeptide(L)'
;MRNLSSLITVVVLSLSSFAAVGCATSGSEDEYSESEGEASLAGKFTMWQSTDGQWRFNLKSGNGAVLLSSEAYTSRTGAINGILSVQENGVDPTQYQVRQTQTGYNVHLLAGNHESISFSQVYSTKSSATRAVGSSVRAVTSYLDKREANTTGARVDVLQGDSGQFRFNFFARNGQVVLSSEAYTTAAAAFNGAFAVQTEGQNTASYSLKENSAGGFYFTVQALNGQIVGVSQQYTTRASAQDGMTALQTLLPAINVL
;
A
#
# COMPACT_ATOMS: atom_id res chain seq x y z
N MET A 1 1.85 8.16 89.79
CA MET A 1 0.39 8.06 89.99
C MET A 1 -0.29 7.97 88.62
N ARG A 2 -1.24 7.03 88.50
CA ARG A 2 -2.11 6.68 87.34
C ARG A 2 -1.44 5.92 86.19
N ASN A 3 -2.00 4.86 85.62
CA ASN A 3 -2.84 3.74 86.10
C ASN A 3 -2.81 2.66 85.00
N LEU A 4 -3.10 1.43 85.39
CA LEU A 4 -3.18 0.20 84.59
C LEU A 4 -4.27 0.19 83.48
N SER A 5 -4.18 -0.87 82.65
CA SER A 5 -5.28 -1.61 81.97
C SER A 5 -5.66 -1.14 80.55
N SER A 6 -5.92 -1.99 79.55
CA SER A 6 -6.12 -3.45 79.49
C SER A 6 -6.02 -3.94 78.04
N LEU A 7 -5.72 -5.24 77.92
CA LEU A 7 -5.74 -6.16 76.79
C LEU A 7 -6.92 -6.04 75.80
N ILE A 8 -6.73 -6.53 74.57
CA ILE A 8 -7.44 -7.72 74.05
C ILE A 8 -6.58 -8.40 72.95
N THR A 9 -6.63 -9.73 73.00
CA THR A 9 -5.77 -10.75 72.42
C THR A 9 -6.62 -11.65 71.50
N VAL A 10 -6.18 -11.93 70.28
CA VAL A 10 -6.50 -13.12 69.42
C VAL A 10 -5.41 -13.11 68.31
N VAL A 11 -4.31 -13.88 68.24
CA VAL A 11 -4.00 -15.33 68.32
C VAL A 11 -4.97 -16.14 67.44
N VAL A 12 -4.54 -16.69 66.30
CA VAL A 12 -4.01 -18.06 66.21
C VAL A 12 -3.76 -18.39 64.72
N LEU A 13 -2.53 -18.86 64.45
CA LEU A 13 -2.11 -20.04 63.66
C LEU A 13 -2.69 -20.20 62.24
N SER A 14 -1.96 -20.58 61.19
CA SER A 14 -0.69 -21.30 61.00
C SER A 14 -0.59 -21.52 59.46
N LEU A 15 0.47 -21.94 58.79
CA LEU A 15 1.48 -22.93 59.13
C LEU A 15 2.67 -22.75 58.17
N SER A 16 3.84 -22.94 58.76
CA SER A 16 5.19 -23.09 58.27
C SER A 16 5.45 -23.70 56.87
N SER A 17 6.45 -23.11 56.21
CA SER A 17 7.70 -23.73 55.70
C SER A 17 7.61 -24.70 54.53
N PHE A 18 8.40 -24.46 53.49
CA PHE A 18 9.58 -25.28 53.19
C PHE A 18 10.42 -24.60 52.10
N ALA A 19 11.70 -24.38 52.40
CA ALA A 19 12.70 -24.17 51.37
C ALA A 19 12.96 -25.51 50.67
N ALA A 20 12.97 -25.51 49.33
CA ALA A 20 13.56 -26.57 48.55
C ALA A 20 14.28 -25.97 47.34
N VAL A 21 15.56 -26.31 47.25
CA VAL A 21 16.52 -25.94 46.21
C VAL A 21 16.23 -26.72 44.94
N GLY A 22 16.27 -26.03 43.80
CA GLY A 22 16.73 -26.56 42.52
C GLY A 22 15.67 -27.14 41.58
N CYS A 23 15.37 -26.42 40.50
CA CYS A 23 15.50 -26.97 39.14
C CYS A 23 15.46 -25.83 38.11
N ALA A 24 16.34 -25.91 37.12
CA ALA A 24 16.40 -24.98 36.00
C ALA A 24 15.07 -24.96 35.23
N THR A 25 14.57 -23.77 34.93
CA THR A 25 13.58 -23.56 33.87
C THR A 25 13.98 -22.35 33.04
N SER A 26 14.26 -22.68 31.79
CA SER A 26 14.41 -21.81 30.64
C SER A 26 13.14 -21.00 30.41
N GLY A 27 13.28 -19.69 30.29
CA GLY A 27 12.20 -18.79 29.89
C GLY A 27 12.70 -17.35 29.87
N SER A 28 13.49 -17.00 28.86
CA SER A 28 13.75 -15.61 28.50
C SER A 28 12.48 -15.06 27.85
N GLU A 29 11.64 -14.41 28.65
CA GLU A 29 10.67 -13.44 28.15
C GLU A 29 11.44 -12.16 27.85
N ASP A 30 12.09 -12.14 26.68
CA ASP A 30 12.68 -10.92 26.14
C ASP A 30 11.53 -9.99 25.72
N GLU A 31 11.27 -9.04 26.60
CA GLU A 31 10.46 -7.86 26.44
C GLU A 31 11.00 -7.04 25.25
N TYR A 32 10.39 -7.19 24.08
CA TYR A 32 10.75 -6.44 22.87
C TYR A 32 10.25 -4.99 23.01
N SER A 33 11.16 -4.08 23.36
CA SER A 33 10.91 -2.65 23.25
C SER A 33 10.89 -2.24 21.77
N GLU A 34 9.71 -1.97 21.22
CA GLU A 34 9.59 -1.22 19.96
C GLU A 34 10.01 0.23 20.24
N SER A 35 11.22 0.59 19.83
CA SER A 35 11.65 1.99 19.88
C SER A 35 10.90 2.77 18.80
N GLU A 36 9.88 3.52 19.22
CA GLU A 36 9.28 4.59 18.42
C GLU A 36 10.33 5.65 18.11
N GLY A 37 10.94 5.57 16.93
CA GLY A 37 12.07 6.44 16.63
C GLY A 37 12.71 6.25 15.28
N GLU A 38 11.99 5.85 14.25
CA GLU A 38 12.45 6.01 12.87
C GLU A 38 11.22 6.25 12.01
N ALA A 39 11.17 7.37 11.28
CA ALA A 39 10.28 7.49 10.12
C ALA A 39 10.77 6.50 9.05
N SER A 40 10.53 5.22 9.29
CA SER A 40 10.95 4.14 8.41
C SER A 40 10.22 4.36 7.10
N LEU A 41 10.99 4.62 6.04
CA LEU A 41 10.44 4.88 4.71
C LEU A 41 9.41 3.79 4.37
N ALA A 42 8.21 4.20 3.95
CA ALA A 42 7.16 3.25 3.59
C ALA A 42 7.60 2.32 2.46
N GLY A 43 7.05 1.10 2.45
CA GLY A 43 7.17 0.19 1.33
C GLY A 43 6.65 0.81 0.03
N LYS A 44 7.04 0.23 -1.11
CA LYS A 44 6.79 0.80 -2.44
C LYS A 44 6.52 -0.31 -3.44
N PHE A 45 5.54 -0.12 -4.32
CA PHE A 45 5.39 -0.95 -5.50
C PHE A 45 6.11 -0.33 -6.69
N THR A 46 6.78 -1.16 -7.47
CA THR A 46 7.29 -0.76 -8.80
C THR A 46 6.77 -1.74 -9.82
N MET A 47 6.17 -1.24 -10.90
CA MET A 47 5.64 -2.05 -11.98
C MET A 47 6.28 -1.63 -13.31
N TRP A 48 6.62 -2.59 -14.16
CA TRP A 48 7.23 -2.33 -15.46
C TRP A 48 6.80 -3.37 -16.49
N GLN A 49 6.95 -3.02 -17.77
CA GLN A 49 6.86 -3.96 -18.87
C GLN A 49 8.27 -4.44 -19.22
N SER A 50 8.44 -5.76 -19.26
CA SER A 50 9.67 -6.43 -19.67
C SER A 50 9.80 -6.43 -21.19
N THR A 51 11.00 -6.72 -21.71
CA THR A 51 11.29 -6.69 -23.16
C THR A 51 10.51 -7.73 -23.96
N ASP A 52 10.00 -8.77 -23.31
CA ASP A 52 9.09 -9.78 -23.85
C ASP A 52 7.62 -9.34 -23.87
N GLY A 53 7.34 -8.08 -23.51
CA GLY A 53 6.00 -7.51 -23.45
C GLY A 53 5.23 -7.86 -22.18
N GLN A 54 5.78 -8.67 -21.27
CA GLN A 54 5.12 -9.08 -20.03
C GLN A 54 5.24 -8.01 -18.95
N TRP A 55 4.20 -7.84 -18.15
CA TRP A 55 4.16 -6.95 -17.01
C TRP A 55 4.62 -7.67 -15.75
N ARG A 56 5.44 -6.99 -14.95
CA ARG A 56 5.95 -7.49 -13.67
C ARG A 56 5.90 -6.38 -12.64
N PHE A 57 5.84 -6.76 -11.37
CA PHE A 57 5.98 -5.81 -10.28
C PHE A 57 6.89 -6.36 -9.17
N ASN A 58 7.39 -5.44 -8.35
CA ASN A 58 8.09 -5.74 -7.11
C ASN A 58 7.41 -5.02 -5.95
N LEU A 59 7.38 -5.67 -4.79
CA LEU A 59 7.30 -5.00 -3.50
C LEU A 59 8.72 -4.69 -3.04
N LYS A 60 8.98 -3.42 -2.74
CA LYS A 60 10.24 -2.94 -2.17
C LYS A 60 10.03 -2.45 -0.75
N SER A 61 11.04 -2.67 0.08
CA SER A 61 11.15 -2.02 1.39
C SER A 61 11.42 -0.52 1.25
N GLY A 62 11.32 0.22 2.35
CA GLY A 62 11.56 1.67 2.40
C GLY A 62 12.87 2.16 1.79
N ASN A 63 13.94 1.40 2.03
CA ASN A 63 15.28 1.68 1.51
C ASN A 63 15.47 1.28 0.03
N GLY A 64 14.44 0.70 -0.61
CA GLY A 64 14.44 0.31 -2.01
C GLY A 64 14.87 -1.14 -2.28
N ALA A 65 15.24 -1.93 -1.27
CA ALA A 65 15.54 -3.35 -1.48
C ALA A 65 14.27 -4.12 -1.90
N VAL A 66 14.39 -4.96 -2.93
CA VAL A 66 13.31 -5.82 -3.42
C VAL A 66 13.05 -6.93 -2.40
N LEU A 67 11.79 -7.07 -1.97
CA LEU A 67 11.35 -8.09 -1.03
C LEU A 67 10.63 -9.23 -1.76
N LEU A 68 9.69 -8.89 -2.63
CA LEU A 68 8.91 -9.83 -3.42
C LEU A 68 8.89 -9.38 -4.89
N SER A 69 8.89 -10.34 -5.79
CA SER A 69 8.71 -10.17 -7.23
C SER A 69 7.51 -10.97 -7.69
N SER A 70 6.76 -10.42 -8.64
CA SER A 70 5.65 -11.12 -9.26
C SER A 70 6.11 -12.09 -10.35
N GLU A 71 5.21 -12.98 -10.74
CA GLU A 71 5.30 -13.65 -12.04
C GLU A 71 5.09 -12.67 -13.20
N ALA A 72 5.23 -13.17 -14.43
CA ALA A 72 4.96 -12.42 -15.65
C ALA A 72 3.45 -12.39 -15.93
N TYR A 73 2.90 -11.20 -16.13
CA TYR A 73 1.52 -11.00 -16.56
C TYR A 73 1.47 -10.57 -18.02
N THR A 74 0.52 -11.11 -18.78
CA THR A 74 0.31 -10.73 -20.18
C THR A 74 -0.29 -9.34 -20.36
N SER A 75 -0.77 -8.70 -19.28
CA SER A 75 -1.39 -7.38 -19.31
C SER A 75 -1.08 -6.55 -18.07
N ARG A 76 -1.11 -5.21 -18.23
CA ARG A 76 -0.96 -4.25 -17.12
C ARG A 76 -2.05 -4.44 -16.07
N THR A 77 -3.30 -4.63 -16.50
CA THR A 77 -4.43 -4.89 -15.59
C THR A 77 -4.22 -6.16 -14.77
N GLY A 78 -3.63 -7.22 -15.36
CA GLY A 78 -3.26 -8.43 -14.63
C GLY A 78 -2.23 -8.17 -13.53
N ALA A 79 -1.17 -7.41 -13.84
CA ALA A 79 -0.17 -7.02 -12.85
C ALA A 79 -0.77 -6.14 -11.74
N ILE A 80 -1.67 -5.20 -12.09
CA ILE A 80 -2.39 -4.37 -11.12
C ILE A 80 -3.25 -5.25 -10.19
N ASN A 81 -3.99 -6.23 -10.73
CA ASN A 81 -4.73 -7.19 -9.91
C ASN A 81 -3.81 -7.96 -8.95
N GLY A 82 -2.61 -8.34 -9.40
CA GLY A 82 -1.60 -8.94 -8.54
C GLY A 82 -1.17 -8.01 -7.41
N ILE A 83 -0.90 -6.73 -7.68
CA ILE A 83 -0.55 -5.74 -6.65
C ILE A 83 -1.70 -5.54 -5.65
N LEU A 84 -2.94 -5.41 -6.12
CA LEU A 84 -4.11 -5.31 -5.25
C LEU A 84 -4.26 -6.56 -4.36
N SER A 85 -3.97 -7.74 -4.90
CA SER A 85 -3.96 -8.98 -4.13
C SER A 85 -2.84 -9.00 -3.09
N VAL A 86 -1.65 -8.46 -3.39
CA VAL A 86 -0.58 -8.27 -2.39
C VAL A 86 -0.97 -7.27 -1.32
N GLN A 87 -1.67 -6.18 -1.67
CA GLN A 87 -2.15 -5.20 -0.70
C GLN A 87 -3.15 -5.83 0.28
N GLU A 88 -4.09 -6.63 -0.23
CA GLU A 88 -5.11 -7.30 0.58
C GLU A 88 -4.52 -8.40 1.49
N ASN A 89 -3.67 -9.27 0.93
CA ASN A 89 -3.22 -10.48 1.63
C ASN A 89 -1.87 -10.29 2.34
N GLY A 90 -1.06 -9.33 1.89
CA GLY A 90 0.32 -9.16 2.35
C GLY A 90 0.45 -8.50 3.73
N VAL A 91 -0.64 -7.99 4.31
CA VAL A 91 -0.66 -7.54 5.71
C VAL A 91 -0.73 -8.70 6.69
N ASP A 92 -1.21 -9.87 6.24
CA ASP A 92 -1.39 -11.05 7.07
C ASP A 92 -0.20 -12.02 6.91
N PRO A 93 0.64 -12.22 7.95
CA PRO A 93 1.77 -13.14 7.88
C PRO A 93 1.35 -14.60 7.59
N THR A 94 0.09 -14.99 7.83
CA THR A 94 -0.39 -16.34 7.54
C THR A 94 -0.59 -16.63 6.04
N GLN A 95 -0.67 -15.58 5.21
CA GLN A 95 -0.72 -15.69 3.74
C GLN A 95 0.66 -15.97 3.13
N TYR A 96 1.72 -16.00 3.95
CA TYR A 96 3.07 -16.28 3.50
C TYR A 96 3.47 -17.73 3.76
N GLN A 97 4.01 -18.38 2.74
CA GLN A 97 4.55 -19.73 2.84
C GLN A 97 6.05 -19.75 2.58
N VAL A 98 6.82 -20.19 3.57
CA VAL A 98 8.25 -20.51 3.38
C VAL A 98 8.35 -21.90 2.73
N ARG A 99 8.86 -21.96 1.51
CA ARG A 99 9.06 -23.20 0.75
C ARG A 99 10.53 -23.53 0.66
N GLN A 100 10.87 -24.82 0.79
CA GLN A 100 12.23 -25.31 0.56
C GLN A 100 12.48 -25.47 -0.94
N THR A 101 13.64 -25.02 -1.40
CA THR A 101 14.15 -25.22 -2.76
C THR A 101 15.38 -26.13 -2.72
N GLN A 102 15.94 -26.47 -3.89
CA GLN A 102 17.19 -27.23 -3.95
C GLN A 102 18.37 -26.50 -3.29
N THR A 103 18.34 -25.16 -3.27
CA THR A 103 19.46 -24.30 -2.86
C THR A 103 19.20 -23.49 -1.60
N GLY A 104 18.02 -23.65 -0.98
CA GLY A 104 17.65 -22.91 0.22
C GLY A 104 16.15 -22.85 0.45
N TYR A 105 15.65 -21.66 0.76
CA TYR A 105 14.25 -21.40 1.08
C TYR A 105 13.79 -20.10 0.43
N ASN A 106 12.63 -20.06 -0.18
CA ASN A 106 12.01 -18.81 -0.62
C ASN A 106 10.65 -18.63 0.08
N VAL A 107 10.15 -17.41 0.02
CA VAL A 107 8.85 -17.01 0.56
C VAL A 107 7.90 -16.83 -0.60
N HIS A 108 6.71 -17.40 -0.51
CA HIS A 108 5.60 -17.14 -1.43
C HIS A 108 4.50 -16.40 -0.69
N LEU A 109 4.00 -15.30 -1.24
CA LEU A 109 2.76 -14.66 -0.80
C LEU A 109 1.60 -15.21 -1.62
N LEU A 110 0.61 -15.74 -0.92
CA LEU A 110 -0.56 -16.38 -1.50
C LEU A 110 -1.76 -15.42 -1.58
N ALA A 111 -2.59 -15.60 -2.59
CA ALA A 111 -3.92 -15.02 -2.66
C ALA A 111 -4.91 -15.83 -1.83
N GLY A 112 -6.12 -15.29 -1.63
CA GLY A 112 -7.21 -16.01 -0.96
C GLY A 112 -7.63 -17.32 -1.64
N ASN A 113 -7.27 -17.53 -2.91
CA ASN A 113 -7.45 -18.81 -3.60
C ASN A 113 -6.23 -19.77 -3.44
N HIS A 114 -5.28 -19.45 -2.56
CA HIS A 114 -4.02 -20.16 -2.31
C HIS A 114 -3.02 -20.20 -3.48
N GLU A 115 -3.25 -19.45 -4.55
CA GLU A 115 -2.28 -19.31 -5.63
C GLU A 115 -1.17 -18.33 -5.24
N SER A 116 0.05 -18.59 -5.70
CA SER A 116 1.20 -17.71 -5.44
C SER A 116 1.09 -16.43 -6.28
N ILE A 117 0.98 -15.27 -5.64
CA ILE A 117 0.93 -13.97 -6.33
C ILE A 117 2.34 -13.42 -6.59
N SER A 118 3.21 -13.58 -5.59
CA SER A 118 4.59 -13.11 -5.63
C SER A 118 5.50 -13.97 -4.76
N PHE A 119 6.79 -13.91 -5.03
CA PHE A 119 7.78 -14.70 -4.32
C PHE A 119 9.06 -13.89 -4.07
N SER A 120 9.76 -14.24 -3.00
CA SER A 120 11.07 -13.67 -2.68
C SER A 120 12.18 -14.33 -3.49
N GLN A 121 13.37 -13.74 -3.42
CA GLN A 121 14.61 -14.45 -3.70
C GLN A 121 14.77 -15.71 -2.81
N VAL A 122 15.71 -16.58 -3.17
CA VAL A 122 16.08 -17.74 -2.34
C VAL A 122 17.05 -17.29 -1.24
N TYR A 123 16.76 -17.69 -0.01
CA TYR A 123 17.60 -17.52 1.17
C TYR A 123 18.27 -18.83 1.56
N SER A 124 19.49 -18.78 2.09
CA SER A 124 20.23 -19.99 2.49
C SER A 124 19.63 -20.72 3.70
N THR A 125 18.85 -20.04 4.55
CA THR A 125 18.26 -20.64 5.77
C THR A 125 16.78 -20.34 5.90
N LYS A 126 16.05 -21.26 6.54
CA LYS A 126 14.63 -21.08 6.86
C LYS A 126 14.39 -19.85 7.75
N SER A 127 15.29 -19.58 8.70
CA SER A 127 15.21 -18.42 9.58
C SER A 127 15.33 -17.10 8.80
N SER A 128 16.21 -17.02 7.80
CA SER A 128 16.30 -15.84 6.93
C SER A 128 15.04 -15.62 6.10
N ALA A 129 14.46 -16.69 5.54
CA ALA A 129 13.18 -16.61 4.83
C ALA A 129 12.03 -16.18 5.77
N THR A 130 12.03 -16.68 7.00
CA THR A 130 11.03 -16.29 8.02
C THR A 130 11.13 -14.80 8.36
N ARG A 131 12.34 -14.25 8.50
CA ARG A 131 12.53 -12.79 8.70
C ARG A 131 12.07 -11.99 7.48
N ALA A 132 12.20 -12.53 6.28
CA ALA A 132 11.71 -11.88 5.06
C ALA A 132 10.18 -11.75 5.02
N VAL A 133 9.43 -12.66 5.66
CA VAL A 133 7.98 -12.51 5.87
C VAL A 133 7.68 -11.24 6.66
N GLY A 134 8.30 -11.06 7.83
CA GLY A 134 8.08 -9.87 8.67
C GLY A 134 8.50 -8.56 7.97
N SER A 135 9.55 -8.59 7.15
CA SER A 135 9.91 -7.42 6.32
C SER A 135 8.90 -7.13 5.22
N SER A 136 8.31 -8.16 4.62
CA SER A 136 7.29 -8.03 3.58
C SER A 136 5.99 -7.46 4.16
N VAL A 137 5.53 -8.00 5.30
CA VAL A 137 4.34 -7.50 6.01
C VAL A 137 4.50 -6.02 6.38
N ARG A 138 5.64 -5.63 6.96
CA ARG A 138 5.92 -4.22 7.28
C ARG A 138 5.94 -3.33 6.05
N ALA A 139 6.47 -3.80 4.93
CA ALA A 139 6.48 -3.02 3.69
C ALA A 139 5.08 -2.83 3.12
N VAL A 140 4.22 -3.86 3.13
CA VAL A 140 2.81 -3.72 2.70
C VAL A 140 2.05 -2.81 3.65
N THR A 141 2.15 -3.03 4.96
CA THR A 141 1.45 -2.24 5.99
C THR A 141 1.81 -0.76 5.88
N SER A 142 3.11 -0.43 5.91
CA SER A 142 3.57 0.96 5.82
C SER A 142 3.21 1.63 4.48
N TYR A 143 3.10 0.85 3.40
CA TYR A 143 2.61 1.36 2.12
C TYR A 143 1.15 1.79 2.20
N LEU A 144 0.29 0.95 2.80
CA LEU A 144 -1.14 1.23 2.98
C LEU A 144 -1.35 2.40 3.93
N ASP A 145 -0.68 2.41 5.09
CA ASP A 145 -0.74 3.50 6.06
C ASP A 145 -0.37 4.85 5.42
N LYS A 146 0.72 4.85 4.64
CA LYS A 146 1.16 6.06 3.92
C LYS A 146 0.13 6.49 2.88
N ARG A 147 -0.49 5.56 2.16
CA ARG A 147 -1.52 5.87 1.16
C ARG A 147 -2.74 6.48 1.83
N GLU A 148 -3.17 5.97 2.97
CA GLU A 148 -4.30 6.49 3.75
C GLU A 148 -4.00 7.87 4.37
N ALA A 149 -2.80 8.07 4.90
CA ALA A 149 -2.37 9.34 5.46
C ALA A 149 -2.15 10.44 4.39
N ASN A 150 -1.92 10.06 3.13
CA ASN A 150 -1.64 10.99 2.03
C ASN A 150 -2.91 11.71 1.54
N THR A 151 -3.36 12.69 2.33
CA THR A 151 -4.59 13.47 2.07
C THR A 151 -4.31 14.88 1.52
N THR A 152 -3.05 15.26 1.38
CA THR A 152 -2.63 16.61 0.97
C THR A 152 -1.63 16.57 -0.18
N GLY A 153 -1.45 17.70 -0.87
CA GLY A 153 -0.48 17.78 -1.94
C GLY A 153 -0.90 17.10 -3.24
N ALA A 154 0.08 17.02 -4.14
CA ALA A 154 -0.07 16.41 -5.46
C ALA A 154 -0.18 14.89 -5.33
N ARG A 155 -1.33 14.34 -5.74
CA ARG A 155 -1.59 12.90 -5.60
C ARG A 155 -2.68 12.42 -6.55
N VAL A 156 -2.85 11.11 -6.58
CA VAL A 156 -4.01 10.46 -7.19
C VAL A 156 -4.68 9.58 -6.14
N ASP A 157 -5.99 9.76 -5.98
CA ASP A 157 -6.79 8.90 -5.11
C ASP A 157 -7.68 8.03 -5.98
N VAL A 158 -7.59 6.71 -5.82
CA VAL A 158 -8.54 5.74 -6.39
C VAL A 158 -9.47 5.31 -5.27
N LEU A 159 -10.75 5.66 -5.39
CA LEU A 159 -11.75 5.52 -4.33
C LEU A 159 -12.93 4.70 -4.84
N GLN A 160 -13.50 3.87 -3.97
CA GLN A 160 -14.78 3.22 -4.19
C GLN A 160 -15.89 4.12 -3.63
N GLY A 161 -16.91 4.43 -4.44
CA GLY A 161 -18.10 5.13 -3.98
C GLY A 161 -19.16 4.18 -3.41
N ASP A 162 -20.23 4.73 -2.85
CA ASP A 162 -21.31 3.96 -2.21
C ASP A 162 -22.02 2.97 -3.16
N SER A 163 -21.95 3.22 -4.48
CA SER A 163 -22.48 2.31 -5.51
C SER A 163 -21.58 1.10 -5.77
N GLY A 164 -20.46 0.97 -5.07
CA GLY A 164 -19.43 -0.03 -5.31
C GLY A 164 -18.53 0.26 -6.53
N GLN A 165 -18.80 1.33 -7.28
CA GLN A 165 -17.99 1.74 -8.43
C GLN A 165 -16.75 2.52 -8.01
N PHE A 166 -15.68 2.39 -8.78
CA PHE A 166 -14.41 3.03 -8.54
C PHE A 166 -14.24 4.28 -9.39
N ARG A 167 -13.67 5.34 -8.83
CA ARG A 167 -13.24 6.53 -9.57
C ARG A 167 -11.85 6.91 -9.11
N PHE A 168 -11.10 7.59 -9.98
CA PHE A 168 -9.87 8.23 -9.58
C PHE A 168 -9.94 9.74 -9.73
N ASN A 169 -9.24 10.45 -8.85
CA ASN A 169 -9.10 11.90 -8.90
C ASN A 169 -7.62 12.26 -8.81
N PHE A 170 -7.14 13.09 -9.74
CA PHE A 170 -5.85 13.75 -9.63
C PHE A 170 -6.02 15.07 -8.87
N PHE A 171 -5.15 15.29 -7.89
CA PHE A 171 -5.12 16.48 -7.06
C PHE A 171 -3.86 17.29 -7.32
N ALA A 172 -4.02 18.60 -7.44
CA ALA A 172 -2.91 19.55 -7.48
C ALA A 172 -2.23 19.69 -6.12
N ARG A 173 -1.08 20.37 -6.08
CA ARG A 173 -0.31 20.61 -4.84
C ARG A 173 -1.10 21.33 -3.73
N ASN A 174 -2.10 22.12 -4.10
CA ASN A 174 -2.99 22.81 -3.17
C ASN A 174 -4.18 21.93 -2.71
N GLY A 175 -4.24 20.66 -3.11
CA GLY A 175 -5.30 19.73 -2.76
C GLY A 175 -6.59 19.88 -3.58
N GLN A 176 -6.63 20.72 -4.61
CA GLN A 176 -7.78 20.82 -5.50
C GLN A 176 -7.78 19.71 -6.55
N VAL A 177 -8.96 19.18 -6.87
CA VAL A 177 -9.13 18.21 -7.96
C VAL A 177 -8.90 18.89 -9.30
N VAL A 178 -8.02 18.31 -10.13
CA VAL A 178 -7.72 18.81 -11.48
C VAL A 178 -8.31 17.93 -12.59
N LEU A 179 -8.46 16.63 -12.32
CA LEU A 179 -9.00 15.66 -13.26
C LEU A 179 -9.71 14.55 -12.48
N SER A 180 -10.88 14.17 -12.94
CA SER A 180 -11.66 13.05 -12.41
C SER A 180 -11.96 12.04 -13.51
N SER A 181 -12.00 10.76 -13.17
CA SER A 181 -12.42 9.72 -14.09
C SER A 181 -13.94 9.54 -14.12
N GLU A 182 -14.42 8.85 -15.16
CA GLU A 182 -15.72 8.18 -15.09
C GLU A 182 -15.68 7.02 -14.08
N ALA A 183 -16.83 6.41 -13.82
CA ALA A 183 -16.95 5.28 -12.93
C ALA A 183 -16.47 3.98 -13.59
N TYR A 184 -15.67 3.20 -12.86
CA TYR A 184 -15.22 1.87 -13.22
C TYR A 184 -15.90 0.82 -12.35
N THR A 185 -16.06 -0.39 -12.89
CA THR A 185 -16.64 -1.52 -12.15
C THR A 185 -15.63 -2.23 -11.27
N THR A 186 -14.32 -2.04 -11.48
CA THR A 186 -13.26 -2.68 -10.70
C THR A 186 -12.15 -1.69 -10.34
N ALA A 187 -11.51 -1.90 -9.19
CA ALA A 187 -10.36 -1.10 -8.75
C ALA A 187 -9.23 -1.14 -9.78
N ALA A 188 -8.92 -2.32 -10.33
CA ALA A 188 -7.85 -2.47 -11.31
C ALA A 188 -8.10 -1.69 -12.61
N ALA A 189 -9.36 -1.59 -13.06
CA ALA A 189 -9.70 -0.76 -14.21
C ALA A 189 -9.49 0.73 -13.91
N ALA A 190 -9.85 1.20 -12.71
CA ALA A 190 -9.62 2.57 -12.28
C ALA A 190 -8.11 2.89 -12.19
N PHE A 191 -7.32 2.02 -11.58
CA PHE A 191 -5.85 2.17 -11.57
C PHE A 191 -5.27 2.16 -12.98
N ASN A 192 -5.74 1.27 -13.87
CA ASN A 192 -5.29 1.25 -15.25
C ASN A 192 -5.61 2.56 -15.98
N GLY A 193 -6.78 3.16 -15.73
CA GLY A 193 -7.14 4.50 -16.21
C GLY A 193 -6.23 5.59 -15.63
N ALA A 194 -5.93 5.56 -14.34
CA ALA A 194 -5.00 6.49 -13.71
C ALA A 194 -3.58 6.39 -14.31
N PHE A 195 -3.08 5.18 -14.56
CA PHE A 195 -1.83 4.96 -15.27
C PHE A 195 -1.87 5.47 -16.72
N ALA A 196 -3.00 5.31 -17.41
CA ALA A 196 -3.17 5.87 -18.74
C ALA A 196 -3.10 7.40 -18.70
N VAL A 197 -3.71 8.07 -17.71
CA VAL A 197 -3.55 9.51 -17.52
C VAL A 197 -2.09 9.88 -17.20
N GLN A 198 -1.41 9.13 -16.33
CA GLN A 198 0.01 9.39 -16.00
C GLN A 198 0.92 9.28 -17.23
N THR A 199 0.63 8.35 -18.13
CA THR A 199 1.41 8.10 -19.35
C THR A 199 1.05 9.09 -20.45
N GLU A 200 -0.23 9.13 -20.84
CA GLU A 200 -0.71 9.90 -21.99
C GLU A 200 -0.94 11.36 -21.66
N GLY A 201 -1.20 11.70 -20.40
CA GLY A 201 -1.40 13.07 -19.97
C GLY A 201 -0.14 13.93 -20.05
N GLN A 202 1.04 13.37 -20.31
CA GLN A 202 2.23 14.16 -20.66
C GLN A 202 2.26 14.57 -22.13
N ASN A 203 1.47 13.90 -22.99
CA ASN A 203 1.35 14.20 -24.40
C ASN A 203 0.20 15.18 -24.65
N THR A 204 0.50 16.38 -25.14
CA THR A 204 -0.51 17.40 -25.48
C THR A 204 -1.55 16.89 -26.49
N ALA A 205 -1.19 15.98 -27.38
CA ALA A 205 -2.12 15.41 -28.36
C ALA A 205 -3.22 14.52 -27.74
N SER A 206 -3.01 14.04 -26.53
CA SER A 206 -3.99 13.21 -25.80
C SER A 206 -5.10 14.04 -25.14
N TYR A 207 -5.02 15.37 -25.25
CA TYR A 207 -6.02 16.28 -24.69
C TYR A 207 -7.01 16.77 -25.74
N SER A 208 -8.26 16.95 -25.33
CA SER A 208 -9.27 17.66 -26.10
C SER A 208 -9.93 18.73 -25.25
N LEU A 209 -9.78 20.00 -25.66
CA LEU A 209 -10.47 21.14 -25.04
C LEU A 209 -11.86 21.31 -25.65
N LYS A 210 -12.89 21.30 -24.82
CA LYS A 210 -14.30 21.27 -25.19
C LYS A 210 -15.05 22.42 -24.51
N GLU A 211 -16.19 22.77 -25.12
CA GLU A 211 -17.13 23.76 -24.60
C GLU A 211 -18.51 23.10 -24.51
N ASN A 212 -19.21 23.30 -23.39
CA ASN A 212 -20.55 22.78 -23.18
C ASN A 212 -21.61 23.77 -23.71
N SER A 213 -22.87 23.35 -23.81
CA SER A 213 -23.95 24.19 -24.33
C SER A 213 -24.26 25.44 -23.48
N ALA A 214 -23.76 25.50 -22.25
CA ALA A 214 -23.88 26.65 -21.35
C ALA A 214 -22.66 27.60 -21.41
N GLY A 215 -21.73 27.40 -22.36
CA GLY A 215 -20.52 28.21 -22.53
C GLY A 215 -19.39 27.88 -21.54
N GLY A 216 -19.51 26.81 -20.77
CA GLY A 216 -18.44 26.34 -19.87
C GLY A 216 -17.39 25.51 -20.62
N PHE A 217 -16.12 25.70 -20.30
CA PHE A 217 -14.99 25.03 -20.92
C PHE A 217 -14.48 23.88 -20.04
N TYR A 218 -14.05 22.78 -20.64
CA TYR A 218 -13.44 21.67 -19.92
C TYR A 218 -12.51 20.90 -20.86
N PHE A 219 -11.68 20.03 -20.33
CA PHE A 219 -10.80 19.19 -21.14
C PHE A 219 -10.95 17.73 -20.78
N THR A 220 -10.68 16.86 -21.75
CA THR A 220 -10.64 15.41 -21.58
C THR A 220 -9.27 14.87 -21.92
N VAL A 221 -8.84 13.83 -21.22
CA VAL A 221 -7.63 13.05 -21.54
C VAL A 221 -8.04 11.72 -22.15
N GLN A 222 -7.48 11.39 -23.31
CA GLN A 222 -7.69 10.13 -24.00
C GLN A 222 -6.50 9.20 -23.80
N ALA A 223 -6.78 7.91 -23.61
CA ALA A 223 -5.78 6.86 -23.65
C ALA A 223 -5.38 6.54 -25.11
N LEU A 224 -4.30 5.76 -25.29
CA LEU A 224 -3.81 5.33 -26.61
C LEU A 224 -4.87 4.60 -27.46
N ASN A 225 -5.81 3.93 -26.81
CA ASN A 225 -6.93 3.24 -27.48
C ASN A 225 -8.10 4.19 -27.84
N GLY A 226 -7.95 5.50 -27.65
CA GLY A 226 -8.95 6.54 -27.92
C GLY A 226 -10.03 6.71 -26.85
N GLN A 227 -10.04 5.89 -25.80
CA GLN A 227 -11.01 6.01 -24.72
C GLN A 227 -10.73 7.23 -23.86
N ILE A 228 -11.77 7.97 -23.47
CA ILE A 228 -11.65 9.04 -22.47
C ILE A 228 -11.40 8.39 -21.11
N VAL A 229 -10.28 8.72 -20.49
CA VAL A 229 -9.89 8.21 -19.17
C VAL A 229 -10.05 9.23 -18.06
N GLY A 230 -10.12 10.52 -18.40
CA GLY A 230 -10.39 11.57 -17.42
C GLY A 230 -11.00 12.81 -18.04
N VAL A 231 -11.76 13.52 -17.21
CA VAL A 231 -12.46 14.76 -17.53
C VAL A 231 -12.14 15.77 -16.43
N SER A 232 -11.82 17.00 -16.81
CA SER A 232 -11.60 18.06 -15.84
C SER A 232 -12.91 18.68 -15.35
N GLN A 233 -12.80 19.49 -14.30
CA GLN A 233 -13.89 20.37 -13.90
C GLN A 233 -14.26 21.37 -15.00
N GLN A 234 -15.42 21.99 -14.87
CA GLN A 234 -15.85 23.08 -15.74
C GLN A 234 -15.14 24.38 -15.36
N TYR A 235 -14.71 25.13 -16.37
CA TYR A 235 -14.08 26.43 -16.28
C TYR A 235 -14.96 27.47 -16.98
N THR A 236 -14.87 28.73 -16.53
CA THR A 236 -15.63 29.84 -17.11
C THR A 236 -15.00 30.41 -18.38
N THR A 237 -13.71 30.17 -18.61
CA THR A 237 -13.01 30.67 -19.80
C THR A 237 -12.17 29.57 -20.44
N ARG A 238 -11.99 29.68 -21.76
CA ARG A 238 -11.12 28.78 -22.54
C ARG A 238 -9.67 28.82 -22.03
N ALA A 239 -9.19 30.01 -21.66
CA ALA A 239 -7.84 30.19 -21.13
C ALA A 239 -7.64 29.44 -19.80
N SER A 240 -8.59 29.55 -18.87
CA SER A 240 -8.50 28.84 -17.58
C SER A 240 -8.51 27.31 -17.74
N ALA A 241 -9.27 26.78 -18.70
CA ALA A 241 -9.23 25.36 -19.00
C ALA A 241 -7.88 24.93 -19.60
N GLN A 242 -7.27 25.76 -20.45
CA GLN A 242 -5.93 25.54 -20.99
C GLN A 242 -4.85 25.57 -19.88
N ASP A 243 -4.95 26.52 -18.94
CA ASP A 243 -4.07 26.57 -17.77
C ASP A 243 -4.22 25.30 -16.91
N GLY A 244 -5.44 24.80 -16.75
CA GLY A 244 -5.72 23.51 -16.09
C GLY A 244 -5.06 22.32 -16.79
N MET A 245 -5.03 22.29 -18.12
CA MET A 245 -4.31 21.27 -18.89
C MET A 245 -2.80 21.32 -18.61
N THR A 246 -2.21 22.51 -18.70
CA THR A 246 -0.77 22.72 -18.44
C THR A 246 -0.40 22.40 -16.99
N ALA A 247 -1.28 22.72 -16.05
CA ALA A 247 -1.11 22.37 -14.64
C ALA A 247 -1.10 20.85 -14.46
N LEU A 248 -2.03 20.12 -15.06
CA LEU A 248 -2.03 18.66 -15.03
C LEU A 248 -0.75 18.09 -15.66
N GLN A 249 -0.37 18.53 -16.86
CA GLN A 249 0.87 18.07 -17.53
C GLN A 249 2.11 18.22 -16.64
N THR A 250 2.24 19.37 -15.97
CA THR A 250 3.38 19.67 -15.07
C THR A 250 3.34 18.82 -13.80
N LEU A 251 2.14 18.44 -13.36
CA LEU A 251 1.89 17.71 -12.13
C LEU A 251 2.22 16.21 -12.27
N LEU A 252 1.89 15.60 -13.41
CA LEU A 252 1.96 14.14 -13.62
C LEU A 252 3.33 13.51 -13.31
N PRO A 253 4.48 14.09 -13.68
CA PRO A 253 5.79 13.52 -13.34
C PRO A 253 6.06 13.40 -11.83
N ALA A 254 5.36 14.19 -11.00
CA ALA A 254 5.55 14.19 -9.55
C ALA A 254 4.56 13.27 -8.81
N ILE A 255 3.54 12.74 -9.50
CA ILE A 255 2.55 11.86 -8.90
C ILE A 255 2.98 10.41 -9.14
N ASN A 256 2.93 9.61 -8.08
CA ASN A 256 3.04 8.16 -8.20
C ASN A 256 1.66 7.53 -8.01
N VAL A 257 1.27 6.66 -8.94
CA VAL A 257 -0.04 5.98 -8.93
C VAL A 257 -0.05 4.78 -7.98
N LEU A 258 1.11 4.13 -7.77
CA LEU A 258 1.27 2.94 -6.93
C LEU A 258 2.47 3.01 -6.00
#